data_AF-A0A969LL41-F1
#
_entry.id   AF-A0A969LL41-F1
#
_cell.length_a   1.000
_cell.length_b   1.000
_cell.length_c   1.000
_cell.angle_alpha   90.00
_cell.angle_beta   90.00
_cell.angle_gamma   90.00
#
_symmetry.space_group_name_H-M   'P 1'
#
loop_
_entity.id
_entity.type
_entity.pdbx_description
1 polymer ?
#
loop_
_entity_poly.entity_id
_entity_poly.type
_entity_poly.pdbx_seq_one_letter_code
_entity_poly.pdbx_strand_id
1 'polypeptide(L)'
;MLTRETDVYQSVKDIANYTAAINPDVFISIHANAEPPSATRPEQGGFELFISQRNKISEQKSRLLGSLIVNEIKKSYTTSVELKQRKEAGIWVLDASTVNYPSMMILCGYMTNKNDLAFIKGEKNQESIAGHILDAIEKFSAISSTDTLPKRNSKNNTIKPNPDNDSPGKSAINTVNNGNQSPNPNSKLTSSFSNSQPDPLYVIDGKFMGKGAYAKAAIDASVKPEDISAIDVIKGEKAIQLYGENGKDGVISITTKKFEKSPFGTYEGKKITLDV
;
A
#
# COMPACT_ATOMS: atom_id res chain seq x y z
N MET A 1 -0.83 21.39 -10.46
CA MET A 1 -0.28 22.73 -10.13
C MET A 1 1.12 22.54 -9.57
N LEU A 2 2.07 23.40 -9.93
CA LEU A 2 3.45 23.35 -9.46
C LEU A 2 3.67 24.32 -8.29
N THR A 3 4.61 24.02 -7.40
CA THR A 3 5.02 24.97 -6.34
C THR A 3 5.90 26.09 -6.91
N ARG A 4 6.64 25.81 -7.99
CA ARG A 4 7.45 26.76 -8.77
C ARG A 4 7.57 26.29 -10.21
N GLU A 5 7.74 27.23 -11.14
CA GLU A 5 7.94 26.97 -12.57
C GLU A 5 9.36 27.33 -13.05
N THR A 6 10.11 28.06 -12.22
CA THR A 6 11.47 28.51 -12.50
C THR A 6 12.41 28.14 -11.35
N ASP A 7 13.72 28.29 -11.57
CA ASP A 7 14.70 28.02 -10.54
C ASP A 7 14.77 29.14 -9.50
N VAL A 8 13.78 29.13 -8.61
CA VAL A 8 13.68 30.05 -7.47
C VAL A 8 13.78 29.28 -6.17
N TYR A 9 14.42 29.91 -5.18
CA TYR A 9 14.44 29.37 -3.83
C TYR A 9 13.05 29.46 -3.20
N GLN A 10 12.63 28.37 -2.57
CA GLN A 10 11.43 28.31 -1.75
C GLN A 10 11.77 27.55 -0.47
N SER A 11 11.45 28.12 0.69
CA SER A 11 11.66 27.39 1.94
C SER A 11 10.67 26.24 2.06
N VAL A 12 11.03 25.18 2.77
CA VAL A 12 10.12 24.06 3.03
C VAL A 12 8.86 24.48 3.79
N LYS A 13 8.92 25.57 4.56
CA LYS A 13 7.76 26.16 5.25
C LYS A 13 6.82 26.86 4.26
N ASP A 14 7.38 27.62 3.32
CA ASP A 14 6.59 28.30 2.30
C ASP A 14 5.90 27.30 1.38
N ILE A 15 6.59 26.22 1.00
CA ILE A 15 6.00 25.11 0.24
C ILE A 15 4.81 24.53 1.01
N ALA A 16 5.00 24.14 2.28
CA ALA A 16 3.94 23.55 3.09
C ALA A 16 2.73 24.50 3.31
N ASN A 17 2.99 25.80 3.50
CA ASN A 17 1.95 26.81 3.66
C ASN A 17 1.18 27.04 2.34
N TYR A 18 1.90 27.15 1.23
CA TYR A 18 1.32 27.29 -0.10
C TYR A 18 0.41 26.12 -0.44
N THR A 19 0.90 24.88 -0.28
CA THR A 19 0.12 23.67 -0.59
C THR A 19 -1.03 23.47 0.38
N ALA A 20 -0.90 23.87 1.65
CA ALA A 20 -2.02 23.86 2.60
C ALA A 20 -3.15 24.82 2.20
N ALA A 21 -2.83 26.01 1.69
CA ALA A 21 -3.83 26.95 1.20
C ALA A 21 -4.60 26.42 -0.02
N ILE A 22 -3.95 25.55 -0.82
CA ILE A 22 -4.55 24.90 -1.98
C ILE A 22 -5.43 23.71 -1.57
N ASN A 23 -5.02 22.98 -0.53
CA ASN A 23 -5.63 21.73 -0.09
C ASN A 23 -5.80 20.71 -1.23
N PRO A 24 -4.70 20.26 -1.86
CA PRO A 24 -4.76 19.39 -3.04
C PRO A 24 -5.26 17.99 -2.70
N ASP A 25 -5.81 17.27 -3.69
CA ASP A 25 -6.13 15.85 -3.55
C ASP A 25 -4.89 14.99 -3.30
N VAL A 26 -3.75 15.41 -3.86
CA VAL A 26 -2.44 14.76 -3.74
C VAL A 26 -1.34 15.81 -3.79
N PHE A 27 -0.31 15.66 -2.96
CA PHE A 27 0.95 16.38 -3.04
C PHE A 27 2.13 15.42 -3.30
N ILE A 28 2.98 15.76 -4.27
CA ILE A 28 4.20 14.99 -4.58
C ILE A 28 5.38 15.96 -4.65
N SER A 29 6.40 15.71 -3.82
CA SER A 29 7.68 16.43 -3.85
C SER A 29 8.71 15.60 -4.62
N ILE A 30 9.27 16.15 -5.71
CA ILE A 30 10.28 15.47 -6.54
C ILE A 30 11.68 15.94 -6.16
N HIS A 31 12.59 15.01 -5.89
CA HIS A 31 13.97 15.26 -5.49
C HIS A 31 14.94 14.27 -6.17
N ALA A 32 16.24 14.56 -6.12
CA ALA A 32 17.29 13.59 -6.37
C ALA A 32 18.08 13.37 -5.07
N ASN A 33 18.48 12.13 -4.82
CA ASN A 33 19.28 11.78 -3.65
C ASN A 33 20.76 12.02 -3.92
N ALA A 34 21.56 12.08 -2.85
CA ALA A 34 23.00 12.08 -2.94
C ALA A 34 23.58 11.48 -1.67
N GLU A 35 24.51 10.55 -1.82
CA GLU A 35 25.27 10.00 -0.70
C GLU A 35 26.76 10.03 -1.03
N PRO A 36 27.62 10.55 -0.12
CA PRO A 36 29.06 10.54 -0.33
C PRO A 36 29.61 9.12 -0.51
N PRO A 37 30.61 8.93 -1.39
CA PRO A 37 31.28 7.64 -1.53
C PRO A 37 31.78 7.11 -0.18
N SER A 38 31.64 5.81 0.03
CA SER A 38 32.05 5.13 1.25
C SER A 38 32.93 3.93 0.92
N ALA A 39 34.04 3.76 1.63
CA ALA A 39 34.91 2.59 1.46
C ALA A 39 34.31 1.30 2.05
N THR A 40 33.31 1.42 2.94
CA THR A 40 32.77 0.31 3.72
C THR A 40 31.30 0.00 3.41
N ARG A 41 30.62 0.85 2.64
CA ARG A 41 29.22 0.67 2.28
C ARG A 41 29.10 0.58 0.76
N PRO A 42 28.23 -0.31 0.24
CA PRO A 42 27.98 -0.36 -1.20
C PRO A 42 27.41 0.97 -1.68
N GLU A 43 27.71 1.30 -2.93
CA GLU A 43 27.10 2.43 -3.62
C GLU A 43 25.58 2.23 -3.66
N GLN A 44 24.82 3.20 -3.17
CA GLN A 44 23.37 3.18 -3.24
C GLN A 44 22.90 3.60 -4.64
N GLY A 45 21.71 3.14 -5.02
CA GLY A 45 21.08 3.51 -6.28
C GLY A 45 19.60 3.18 -6.31
N GLY A 46 18.93 3.67 -7.35
CA GLY A 46 17.50 3.47 -7.56
C GLY A 46 16.62 4.48 -6.83
N PHE A 47 15.32 4.40 -7.12
CA PHE A 47 14.35 5.35 -6.61
C PHE A 47 13.93 5.01 -5.18
N GLU A 48 13.73 6.04 -4.35
CA GLU A 48 13.21 5.91 -3.00
C GLU A 48 11.99 6.80 -2.80
N LEU A 49 10.96 6.26 -2.17
CA LEU A 49 9.73 7.01 -1.90
C LEU A 49 9.53 7.13 -0.39
N PHE A 50 9.18 8.32 0.05
CA PHE A 50 8.93 8.63 1.45
C PHE A 50 7.51 9.13 1.65
N ILE A 51 6.83 8.58 2.64
CA ILE A 51 5.57 9.12 3.16
C ILE A 51 5.76 9.54 4.62
N SER A 52 4.89 10.41 5.11
CA SER A 52 4.92 10.81 6.52
C SER A 52 4.61 9.63 7.45
N GLN A 53 5.31 9.55 8.59
CA GLN A 53 4.87 8.73 9.72
C GLN A 53 3.96 9.49 10.69
N ARG A 54 3.99 10.82 10.63
CA ARG A 54 3.40 11.74 11.62
C ARG A 54 2.02 12.22 11.20
N ASN A 55 1.79 12.36 9.89
CA ASN A 55 0.51 12.72 9.31
C ASN A 55 -0.43 11.52 9.25
N LYS A 56 -1.08 11.22 10.37
CA LYS A 56 -2.01 10.08 10.47
C LYS A 56 -3.31 10.29 9.68
N ILE A 57 -3.68 11.53 9.35
CA ILE A 57 -4.89 11.87 8.58
C ILE A 57 -4.85 11.21 7.21
N SER A 58 -3.73 11.41 6.51
CA SER A 58 -3.60 11.01 5.11
C SER A 58 -2.64 9.84 4.91
N GLU A 59 -2.18 9.20 5.98
CA GLU A 59 -1.16 8.14 5.95
C GLU A 59 -1.59 6.98 5.04
N GLN A 60 -2.81 6.46 5.21
CA GLN A 60 -3.32 5.34 4.42
C GLN A 60 -3.47 5.71 2.94
N LYS A 61 -3.97 6.91 2.64
CA LYS A 61 -4.10 7.41 1.27
C LYS A 61 -2.73 7.65 0.61
N SER A 62 -1.78 8.21 1.36
CA SER A 62 -0.40 8.42 0.92
C SER A 62 0.30 7.09 0.65
N ARG A 63 0.04 6.09 1.49
CA ARG A 63 0.53 4.72 1.34
C ARG A 63 -0.04 4.04 0.10
N LEU A 64 -1.34 4.15 -0.13
CA LEU A 64 -1.97 3.67 -1.36
C LEU A 64 -1.34 4.31 -2.60
N LEU A 65 -1.28 5.65 -2.64
CA LEU A 65 -0.65 6.37 -3.75
C LEU A 65 0.81 5.91 -3.95
N GLY A 66 1.57 5.76 -2.85
CA GLY A 66 2.94 5.26 -2.89
C GLY A 66 3.05 3.86 -3.47
N SER A 67 2.19 2.94 -3.08
CA SER A 67 2.18 1.58 -3.59
C SER A 67 1.87 1.54 -5.09
N LEU A 68 0.95 2.39 -5.57
CA LEU A 68 0.67 2.53 -6.99
C LEU A 68 1.89 3.08 -7.76
N ILE A 69 2.55 4.13 -7.25
CA ILE A 69 3.72 4.72 -7.91
C ILE A 69 4.90 3.73 -7.93
N VAL A 70 5.19 3.03 -6.82
CA VAL A 70 6.22 1.97 -6.80
C VAL A 70 5.91 0.90 -7.86
N ASN A 71 4.64 0.50 -7.99
CA ASN A 71 4.21 -0.51 -8.95
C ASN A 71 4.36 -0.08 -10.42
N GLU A 72 4.22 1.21 -10.72
CA GLU A 72 4.43 1.75 -12.06
C GLU A 72 5.93 1.95 -12.36
N ILE A 73 6.67 2.65 -11.50
CA ILE A 73 8.09 2.96 -11.74
C ILE A 73 8.94 1.68 -11.86
N LYS A 74 8.65 0.63 -11.08
CA LYS A 74 9.40 -0.64 -11.15
C LYS A 74 9.36 -1.31 -12.54
N LYS A 75 8.43 -0.92 -13.41
CA LYS A 75 8.34 -1.42 -14.80
C LYS A 75 9.45 -0.87 -15.69
N SER A 76 10.05 0.27 -15.31
CA SER A 76 11.05 0.96 -16.13
C SER A 76 12.37 1.24 -15.41
N TYR A 77 12.40 1.19 -14.08
CA TYR A 77 13.65 1.41 -13.34
C TYR A 77 13.69 0.74 -11.97
N THR A 78 14.90 0.57 -11.44
CA THR A 78 15.11 0.04 -10.09
C THR A 78 14.54 0.99 -9.05
N THR A 79 13.67 0.46 -8.18
CA THR A 79 12.98 1.22 -7.12
C THR A 79 12.94 0.38 -5.86
N SER A 80 13.04 1.02 -4.70
CA SER A 80 12.78 0.34 -3.43
C SER A 80 11.35 -0.22 -3.44
N VAL A 81 11.21 -1.51 -3.16
CA VAL A 81 9.90 -2.18 -3.10
C VAL A 81 9.07 -1.65 -1.92
N GLU A 82 9.72 -1.07 -0.92
CA GLU A 82 9.08 -0.56 0.29
C GLU A 82 8.99 0.96 0.30
N LEU A 83 7.82 1.47 0.67
CA LEU A 83 7.65 2.87 1.02
C LEU A 83 8.39 3.18 2.31
N LYS A 84 9.33 4.11 2.24
CA LYS A 84 10.14 4.53 3.36
C LYS A 84 9.41 5.56 4.20
N GLN A 85 9.78 5.58 5.45
CA GLN A 85 9.14 6.38 6.48
C GLN A 85 10.25 6.73 7.49
N ARG A 86 10.55 8.02 7.71
CA ARG A 86 11.60 8.43 8.64
C ARG A 86 11.08 8.47 10.09
N LYS A 87 11.80 7.84 11.02
CA LYS A 87 11.43 7.82 12.45
C LYS A 87 11.96 9.05 13.19
N GLU A 88 13.22 9.42 12.94
CA GLU A 88 13.95 10.40 13.75
C GLU A 88 13.86 11.82 13.17
N ALA A 89 14.35 12.02 11.94
CA ALA A 89 14.26 13.30 11.24
C ALA A 89 13.02 13.34 10.33
N GLY A 90 12.08 14.22 10.64
CA GLY A 90 10.89 14.43 9.82
C GLY A 90 11.21 15.08 8.47
N ILE A 91 10.28 14.96 7.52
CA ILE A 91 10.32 15.63 6.23
C ILE A 91 9.27 16.74 6.27
N TRP A 92 9.71 17.99 6.39
CA TRP A 92 8.80 19.11 6.72
C TRP A 92 7.62 19.26 5.75
N VAL A 93 7.84 19.11 4.45
CA VAL A 93 6.79 19.19 3.42
C VAL A 93 5.77 18.04 3.48
N LEU A 94 6.01 17.00 4.29
CA LEU A 94 5.08 15.89 4.54
C LEU A 94 4.54 15.89 5.97
N ASP A 95 5.30 16.45 6.92
CA ASP A 95 5.06 16.33 8.36
C ASP A 95 4.49 17.61 9.01
N ALA A 96 4.48 18.74 8.30
CA ALA A 96 3.92 19.98 8.83
C ALA A 96 2.45 19.78 9.23
N SER A 97 2.02 20.37 10.36
CA SER A 97 0.66 20.18 10.88
C SER A 97 -0.44 20.72 9.96
N THR A 98 -0.08 21.58 9.01
CA THR A 98 -0.95 22.12 7.97
C THR A 98 -1.11 21.19 6.76
N VAL A 99 -0.30 20.13 6.66
CA VAL A 99 -0.40 19.11 5.63
C VAL A 99 -1.37 18.05 6.12
N ASN A 100 -2.57 17.99 5.56
CA ASN A 100 -3.63 17.05 5.93
C ASN A 100 -4.18 16.25 4.72
N TYR A 101 -3.52 16.37 3.58
CA TYR A 101 -3.81 15.67 2.32
C TYR A 101 -2.78 14.56 2.05
N PRO A 102 -3.11 13.59 1.16
CA PRO A 102 -2.17 12.58 0.69
C PRO A 102 -0.89 13.22 0.19
N SER A 103 0.26 12.81 0.73
CA SER A 103 1.54 13.44 0.44
C SER A 103 2.69 12.45 0.40
N MET A 104 3.62 12.66 -0.52
CA MET A 104 4.86 11.90 -0.58
C MET A 104 6.03 12.70 -1.14
N MET A 105 7.24 12.17 -0.92
CA MET A 105 8.46 12.59 -1.58
C MET A 105 9.01 11.44 -2.43
N ILE A 106 9.35 11.72 -3.68
CA ILE A 106 10.02 10.78 -4.58
C ILE A 106 11.45 11.27 -4.77
N LEU A 107 12.41 10.43 -4.44
CA LEU A 107 13.83 10.61 -4.70
C LEU A 107 14.19 9.78 -5.93
N CYS A 108 14.37 10.45 -7.06
CA CYS A 108 14.54 9.84 -8.37
C CYS A 108 15.93 9.25 -8.62
N GLY A 109 16.55 8.58 -7.65
CA GLY A 109 17.92 8.06 -7.77
C GLY A 109 18.99 8.94 -7.14
N TYR A 110 20.22 8.44 -7.13
CA TYR A 110 21.38 9.07 -6.49
C TYR A 110 22.24 9.81 -7.52
N MET A 111 22.40 11.13 -7.37
CA MET A 111 23.27 11.95 -8.22
C MET A 111 24.74 11.54 -8.14
N THR A 112 25.15 10.86 -7.06
CA THR A 112 26.49 10.32 -6.88
C THR A 112 26.69 8.96 -7.55
N ASN A 113 25.61 8.28 -7.94
CA ASN A 113 25.64 7.02 -8.68
C ASN A 113 25.64 7.28 -10.18
N LYS A 114 26.62 6.74 -10.92
CA LYS A 114 26.77 7.00 -12.36
C LYS A 114 25.59 6.50 -13.20
N ASN A 115 25.01 5.35 -12.85
CA ASN A 115 23.90 4.76 -13.59
C ASN A 115 22.62 5.57 -13.35
N ASP A 116 22.33 5.93 -12.11
CA ASP A 116 21.19 6.77 -11.76
C ASP A 116 21.32 8.16 -12.41
N LEU A 117 22.50 8.79 -12.31
CA LEU A 117 22.75 10.09 -12.92
C LEU A 117 22.54 10.06 -14.44
N ALA A 118 23.03 9.01 -15.12
CA ALA A 118 22.81 8.84 -16.55
C ALA A 118 21.32 8.64 -16.89
N PHE A 119 20.63 7.83 -16.09
CA PHE A 119 19.20 7.57 -16.26
C PHE A 119 18.37 8.86 -16.11
N ILE A 120 18.56 9.61 -15.03
CA ILE A 120 17.73 10.78 -14.69
C ILE A 120 18.02 11.99 -15.56
N LYS A 121 19.18 12.04 -16.23
CA LYS A 121 19.50 13.08 -17.23
C LYS A 121 18.86 12.80 -18.60
N GLY A 122 18.44 11.57 -18.87
CA GLY A 122 17.84 11.22 -20.15
C GLY A 122 16.39 11.70 -20.27
N GLU A 123 16.09 12.59 -21.20
CA GLU A 123 14.75 13.15 -21.41
C GLU A 123 13.68 12.06 -21.61
N LYS A 124 13.98 11.02 -22.40
CA LYS A 124 13.05 9.89 -22.60
C LYS A 124 12.77 9.12 -21.31
N ASN A 125 13.75 9.03 -20.41
CA ASN A 125 13.57 8.38 -19.12
C ASN A 125 12.75 9.28 -18.18
N GLN A 126 13.00 10.59 -18.17
CA GLN A 126 12.20 11.55 -17.44
C GLN A 126 10.73 11.51 -17.86
N GLU A 127 10.47 11.49 -19.17
CA GLU A 127 9.12 11.37 -19.74
C GLU A 127 8.46 10.05 -19.33
N SER A 128 9.18 8.93 -19.42
CA SER A 128 8.69 7.61 -19.00
C SER A 128 8.31 7.60 -17.51
N ILE A 129 9.17 8.12 -16.64
CA ILE A 129 8.90 8.22 -15.21
C ILE A 129 7.73 9.16 -14.90
N ALA A 130 7.64 10.30 -15.59
CA ALA A 130 6.51 11.21 -15.46
C ALA A 130 5.19 10.52 -15.85
N GLY A 131 5.20 9.74 -16.95
CA GLY A 131 4.08 8.90 -17.37
C GLY A 131 3.67 7.87 -16.31
N HIS A 132 4.63 7.14 -15.73
CA HIS A 132 4.36 6.19 -14.64
C HIS A 132 3.75 6.84 -13.40
N ILE A 133 4.22 8.04 -13.05
CA ILE A 133 3.64 8.81 -11.93
C ILE A 133 2.22 9.25 -12.28
N LEU A 134 1.96 9.71 -13.50
CA LEU A 134 0.63 10.07 -13.97
C LEU A 134 -0.34 8.89 -13.93
N ASP A 135 0.04 7.74 -14.49
CA ASP A 135 -0.77 6.51 -14.50
C ASP A 135 -1.15 6.07 -13.07
N ALA A 136 -0.23 6.22 -12.12
CA ALA A 136 -0.49 5.92 -10.71
C ALA A 136 -1.45 6.91 -10.06
N ILE A 137 -1.35 8.21 -10.39
CA ILE A 137 -2.27 9.25 -9.91
C ILE A 137 -3.68 9.02 -10.45
N GLU A 138 -3.83 8.65 -11.73
CA GLU A 138 -5.12 8.33 -12.34
C GLU A 138 -5.77 7.13 -11.63
N LYS A 139 -5.01 6.05 -11.40
CA LYS A 139 -5.48 4.89 -10.63
C LYS A 139 -5.89 5.27 -9.21
N PHE A 140 -5.08 6.11 -8.55
CA PHE A 140 -5.38 6.60 -7.21
C PHE A 140 -6.69 7.38 -7.18
N SER A 141 -6.92 8.27 -8.15
CA SER A 141 -8.15 9.05 -8.29
C SER A 141 -9.37 8.16 -8.54
N ALA A 142 -9.26 7.18 -9.43
CA ALA A 142 -10.33 6.23 -9.72
C ALA A 142 -10.72 5.41 -8.47
N ILE A 143 -9.74 4.90 -7.73
CA ILE A 143 -10.00 4.16 -6.49
C ILE A 143 -10.63 5.07 -5.43
N SER A 144 -10.10 6.28 -5.24
CA SER A 144 -10.56 7.23 -4.23
C SER A 144 -11.97 7.77 -4.48
N SER A 145 -12.43 7.74 -5.74
CA SER A 145 -13.77 8.19 -6.12
C SER A 145 -14.86 7.14 -5.89
N THR A 146 -14.49 5.87 -5.70
CA THR A 146 -15.44 4.73 -5.53
C THR A 146 -15.89 4.49 -4.08
N ASP A 147 -15.58 5.40 -3.16
CA ASP A 147 -15.85 5.31 -1.71
C ASP A 147 -17.34 5.47 -1.32
N THR A 148 -18.29 5.06 -2.17
CA THR A 148 -19.61 4.64 -1.66
C THR A 148 -19.43 3.28 -0.98
N LEU A 149 -19.10 3.31 0.30
CA LEU A 149 -19.20 2.14 1.19
C LEU A 149 -20.58 1.46 0.98
N PRO A 150 -20.66 0.11 0.96
CA PRO A 150 -21.94 -0.56 1.01
C PRO A 150 -22.69 -0.08 2.25
N LYS A 151 -23.85 0.56 2.06
CA LYS A 151 -24.76 0.87 3.17
C LYS A 151 -25.06 -0.42 3.92
N ARG A 152 -24.70 -0.45 5.20
CA ARG A 152 -25.06 -1.50 6.15
C ARG A 152 -26.58 -1.58 6.22
N ASN A 153 -27.19 -2.57 5.56
CA ASN A 153 -28.56 -2.95 5.86
C ASN A 153 -28.57 -3.64 7.23
N SER A 154 -28.76 -2.86 8.29
CA SER A 154 -29.11 -3.38 9.62
C SER A 154 -30.48 -4.03 9.56
N LYS A 155 -30.52 -5.33 9.27
CA LYS A 155 -31.59 -6.22 9.76
C LYS A 155 -30.96 -7.52 10.26
N ASN A 156 -30.97 -7.62 11.58
CA ASN A 156 -30.90 -8.79 12.46
C ASN A 156 -30.53 -10.13 11.82
N ASN A 157 -29.43 -10.72 12.28
CA ASN A 157 -29.42 -12.14 12.58
C ASN A 157 -28.66 -12.39 13.89
N THR A 158 -29.45 -12.46 14.96
CA THR A 158 -29.08 -12.99 16.26
C THR A 158 -28.76 -14.47 16.10
N ILE A 159 -27.48 -14.84 16.09
CA ILE A 159 -27.09 -16.25 16.19
C ILE A 159 -27.01 -16.56 17.68
N LYS A 160 -28.00 -17.32 18.18
CA LYS A 160 -27.89 -18.02 19.46
C LYS A 160 -26.84 -19.15 19.32
N PRO A 161 -26.01 -19.41 20.34
CA PRO A 161 -25.13 -20.57 20.36
C PRO A 161 -25.95 -21.81 20.68
N ASN A 162 -25.71 -22.92 19.98
CA ASN A 162 -26.09 -24.25 20.46
C ASN A 162 -24.85 -25.18 20.43
N PRO A 163 -24.69 -26.05 21.44
CA PRO A 163 -23.49 -26.83 21.67
C PRO A 163 -23.53 -28.18 20.93
N ASP A 164 -22.42 -28.91 21.04
CA ASP A 164 -22.21 -30.32 20.68
C ASP A 164 -21.93 -30.63 19.19
N ASN A 165 -20.65 -30.69 18.82
CA ASN A 165 -19.89 -31.95 18.88
C ASN A 165 -18.52 -31.78 18.20
N ASP A 166 -17.51 -32.19 18.97
CA ASP A 166 -16.14 -32.33 18.53
C ASP A 166 -15.96 -33.61 17.69
N SER A 167 -14.91 -33.58 16.87
CA SER A 167 -14.20 -34.70 16.24
C SER A 167 -14.53 -35.18 14.81
N PRO A 168 -13.49 -35.67 14.07
CA PRO A 168 -13.28 -35.29 12.69
C PRO A 168 -13.25 -36.48 11.71
N GLY A 169 -13.49 -36.16 10.43
CA GLY A 169 -13.12 -37.00 9.29
C GLY A 169 -14.29 -37.67 8.58
N LYS A 170 -14.48 -37.32 7.31
CA LYS A 170 -14.46 -38.27 6.18
C LYS A 170 -14.70 -37.54 4.85
N SER A 171 -13.79 -37.83 3.93
CA SER A 171 -13.77 -37.48 2.52
C SER A 171 -15.06 -37.91 1.80
N ALA A 172 -15.61 -37.04 0.94
CA ALA A 172 -16.59 -37.40 -0.06
C ALA A 172 -15.95 -37.26 -1.45
N ILE A 173 -15.65 -38.41 -2.04
CA ILE A 173 -15.15 -38.64 -3.39
C ILE A 173 -16.33 -38.49 -4.36
N ASN A 174 -16.23 -37.63 -5.37
CA ASN A 174 -17.14 -37.64 -6.52
C ASN A 174 -16.49 -38.41 -7.68
N THR A 175 -17.02 -39.60 -7.95
CA THR A 175 -16.69 -40.47 -9.07
C THR A 175 -17.44 -40.03 -10.32
N VAL A 176 -16.73 -39.81 -11.44
CA VAL A 176 -17.34 -39.74 -12.79
C VAL A 176 -16.43 -40.39 -13.86
N ASN A 177 -16.97 -41.49 -14.42
CA ASN A 177 -16.91 -42.04 -15.79
C ASN A 177 -15.79 -42.99 -16.32
N ASN A 178 -16.27 -44.22 -16.56
CA ASN A 178 -16.03 -45.26 -17.58
C ASN A 178 -15.02 -45.06 -18.73
N GLY A 179 -14.30 -46.16 -19.01
CA GLY A 179 -13.81 -46.51 -20.35
C GLY A 179 -12.62 -47.50 -20.35
N ASN A 180 -12.85 -48.75 -20.75
CA ASN A 180 -11.85 -49.82 -20.88
C ASN A 180 -10.61 -49.42 -21.70
N GLN A 181 -9.41 -49.57 -21.13
CA GLN A 181 -8.16 -49.88 -21.84
C GLN A 181 -7.09 -50.41 -20.86
N SER A 182 -6.39 -51.46 -21.28
CA SER A 182 -5.40 -52.27 -20.56
C SER A 182 -4.25 -51.45 -19.91
N PRO A 183 -3.73 -51.82 -18.71
CA PRO A 183 -2.71 -51.03 -18.03
C PRO A 183 -1.33 -51.15 -18.69
N ASN A 184 -0.81 -50.05 -19.21
CA ASN A 184 0.60 -49.89 -19.56
C ASN A 184 1.38 -49.41 -18.32
N PRO A 185 2.43 -50.09 -17.81
CA PRO A 185 3.01 -49.80 -16.51
C PRO A 185 3.90 -48.53 -16.42
N ASN A 186 4.05 -47.73 -17.48
CA ASN A 186 5.06 -46.66 -17.52
C ASN A 186 4.55 -45.27 -17.95
N SER A 187 3.54 -44.73 -17.25
CA SER A 187 3.33 -43.27 -17.26
C SER A 187 3.24 -42.73 -15.84
N LYS A 188 4.36 -42.21 -15.31
CA LYS A 188 4.34 -41.33 -14.13
C LYS A 188 3.74 -39.99 -14.55
N LEU A 189 2.41 -39.92 -14.53
CA LEU A 189 1.71 -38.64 -14.56
C LEU A 189 1.69 -38.09 -13.14
N THR A 190 2.72 -37.33 -12.76
CA THR A 190 2.72 -36.58 -11.51
C THR A 190 1.92 -35.29 -11.72
N SER A 191 0.60 -35.35 -11.57
CA SER A 191 -0.19 -34.13 -11.36
C SER A 191 0.06 -33.68 -9.92
N SER A 192 1.12 -32.91 -9.71
CA SER A 192 1.33 -32.18 -8.46
C SER A 192 0.24 -31.14 -8.32
N PHE A 193 -0.86 -31.50 -7.66
CA PHE A 193 -1.79 -30.52 -7.12
C PHE A 193 -1.05 -29.78 -6.00
N SER A 194 -0.44 -28.64 -6.34
CA SER A 194 0.07 -27.70 -5.35
C SER A 194 -1.14 -27.15 -4.58
N ASN A 195 -1.38 -27.71 -3.40
CA ASN A 195 -2.32 -27.14 -2.44
C ASN A 195 -1.63 -25.95 -1.76
N SER A 196 -1.34 -24.91 -2.55
CA SER A 196 -0.80 -23.65 -2.07
C SER A 196 -1.86 -23.00 -1.21
N GLN A 197 -1.82 -23.22 0.10
CA GLN A 197 -2.65 -22.47 1.02
C GLN A 197 -2.39 -20.97 0.78
N PRO A 198 -3.44 -20.15 0.59
CA PRO A 198 -3.25 -18.73 0.39
C PRO A 198 -2.51 -18.14 1.59
N ASP A 199 -1.43 -17.41 1.31
CA ASP A 199 -0.58 -16.76 2.32
C ASP A 199 -0.81 -15.24 2.28
N PRO A 200 -1.87 -14.74 2.93
CA PRO A 200 -2.27 -13.35 2.81
C PRO A 200 -1.25 -12.43 3.48
N LEU A 201 -1.14 -11.21 2.96
CA LEU A 201 -0.45 -10.13 3.66
C LEU A 201 -1.31 -9.65 4.83
N TYR A 202 -0.72 -9.49 6.01
CA TYR A 202 -1.40 -8.86 7.13
C TYR A 202 -1.01 -7.40 7.28
N VAL A 203 -2.00 -6.57 7.60
CA VAL A 203 -1.86 -5.12 7.79
C VAL A 203 -2.61 -4.73 9.07
N ILE A 204 -2.00 -3.95 9.96
CA ILE A 204 -2.66 -3.38 11.15
C ILE A 204 -2.59 -1.86 11.06
N ASP A 205 -3.73 -1.17 11.11
CA ASP A 205 -3.81 0.30 11.10
C ASP A 205 -2.99 0.93 9.95
N GLY A 206 -2.99 0.27 8.78
CA GLY A 206 -2.19 0.66 7.60
C GLY A 206 -0.73 0.16 7.58
N LYS A 207 -0.21 -0.44 8.66
CA LYS A 207 1.16 -0.95 8.76
C LYS A 207 1.27 -2.41 8.30
N PHE A 208 2.23 -2.69 7.42
CA PHE A 208 2.53 -4.05 6.94
C PHE A 208 3.14 -4.89 8.07
N MET A 209 2.56 -6.05 8.31
CA MET A 209 3.00 -7.03 9.32
C MET A 209 3.72 -8.24 8.69
N GLY A 210 3.68 -8.35 7.36
CA GLY A 210 4.26 -9.46 6.61
C GLY A 210 3.24 -10.56 6.30
N LYS A 211 3.75 -11.71 5.84
CA LYS A 211 2.98 -12.90 5.49
C LYS A 211 3.29 -14.06 6.45
N GLY A 212 2.46 -15.10 6.42
CA GLY A 212 2.71 -16.39 7.06
C GLY A 212 2.62 -16.38 8.58
N ALA A 213 3.06 -17.50 9.16
CA ALA A 213 2.94 -17.78 10.60
C ALA A 213 3.62 -16.70 11.49
N TYR A 214 4.71 -16.10 11.03
CA TYR A 214 5.41 -15.03 11.75
C TYR A 214 4.57 -13.76 11.87
N ALA A 215 3.90 -13.35 10.79
CA ALA A 215 2.99 -12.21 10.83
C ALA A 215 1.82 -12.47 11.77
N LYS A 216 1.26 -13.69 11.73
CA LYS A 216 0.16 -14.08 12.62
C LYS A 216 0.56 -14.00 14.10
N ALA A 217 1.72 -14.53 14.48
CA ALA A 217 2.21 -14.47 15.85
C ALA A 217 2.46 -13.03 16.33
N ALA A 218 2.97 -12.16 15.45
CA ALA A 218 3.16 -10.75 15.77
C ALA A 218 1.84 -10.01 15.98
N ILE A 219 0.79 -10.35 15.22
CA ILE A 219 -0.56 -9.79 15.38
C ILE A 219 -1.18 -10.26 16.69
N ASP A 220 -1.15 -11.57 16.96
CA ASP A 220 -1.69 -12.17 18.19
C ASP A 220 -1.02 -11.55 19.45
N ALA A 221 0.26 -11.15 19.34
CA ALA A 221 0.99 -10.49 20.42
C ALA A 221 0.74 -8.96 20.53
N SER A 222 0.26 -8.29 19.48
CA SER A 222 0.20 -6.83 19.41
C SER A 222 -1.22 -6.25 19.37
N VAL A 223 -2.21 -7.05 19.00
CA VAL A 223 -3.61 -6.62 18.89
C VAL A 223 -4.49 -7.58 19.65
N LYS A 224 -5.12 -7.09 20.72
CA LYS A 224 -6.10 -7.87 21.47
C LYS A 224 -7.45 -7.86 20.74
N PRO A 225 -8.25 -8.93 20.79
CA PRO A 225 -9.56 -8.98 20.15
C PRO A 225 -10.47 -7.81 20.55
N GLU A 226 -10.45 -7.40 21.82
CA GLU A 226 -11.24 -6.29 22.33
C GLU A 226 -10.81 -4.92 21.79
N ASP A 227 -9.59 -4.81 21.26
CA ASP A 227 -9.06 -3.59 20.65
C ASP A 227 -9.34 -3.52 19.15
N ILE A 228 -9.87 -4.59 18.53
CA ILE A 228 -10.21 -4.61 17.10
C ILE A 228 -11.54 -3.87 16.85
N SER A 229 -11.51 -2.95 15.91
CA SER A 229 -12.69 -2.27 15.36
C SER A 229 -13.23 -3.02 14.14
N ALA A 230 -12.35 -3.31 13.16
CA ALA A 230 -12.74 -3.95 11.91
C ALA A 230 -11.64 -4.89 11.39
N ILE A 231 -12.04 -5.89 10.61
CA ILE A 231 -11.15 -6.75 9.84
C ILE A 231 -11.69 -6.81 8.40
N ASP A 232 -10.90 -6.32 7.45
CA ASP A 232 -11.20 -6.35 6.03
C ASP A 232 -10.36 -7.41 5.33
N VAL A 233 -11.02 -8.25 4.53
CA VAL A 233 -10.34 -9.24 3.68
C VAL A 233 -10.40 -8.77 2.24
N ILE A 234 -9.26 -8.31 1.72
CA ILE A 234 -9.13 -7.75 0.37
C ILE A 234 -8.52 -8.84 -0.52
N LYS A 235 -9.15 -9.11 -1.67
CA LYS A 235 -8.75 -10.20 -2.57
C LYS A 235 -8.65 -9.72 -4.02
N GLY A 236 -7.98 -10.52 -4.84
CA GLY A 236 -7.91 -10.34 -6.29
C GLY A 236 -7.24 -9.03 -6.70
N GLU A 237 -7.70 -8.44 -7.80
CA GLU A 237 -7.11 -7.22 -8.38
C GLU A 237 -7.02 -6.07 -7.37
N LYS A 238 -8.04 -5.90 -6.51
CA LYS A 238 -8.02 -4.85 -5.48
C LYS A 238 -6.87 -5.05 -4.48
N ALA A 239 -6.59 -6.28 -4.08
CA ALA A 239 -5.47 -6.57 -3.18
C ALA A 239 -4.12 -6.31 -3.84
N ILE A 240 -3.98 -6.67 -5.11
CA ILE A 240 -2.77 -6.44 -5.90
C ILE A 240 -2.57 -4.95 -6.19
N GLN A 241 -3.65 -4.20 -6.45
CA GLN A 241 -3.59 -2.76 -6.68
C GLN A 241 -3.13 -2.02 -5.43
N LEU A 242 -3.70 -2.34 -4.27
CA LEU A 242 -3.39 -1.67 -3.00
C LEU A 242 -2.02 -2.10 -2.43
N TYR A 243 -1.61 -3.37 -2.59
CA TYR A 243 -0.48 -3.96 -1.87
C TYR A 243 0.57 -4.64 -2.77
N GLY A 244 0.46 -4.51 -4.09
CA GLY A 244 1.39 -5.08 -5.08
C GLY A 244 1.40 -6.62 -5.08
N GLU A 245 2.53 -7.20 -5.48
CA GLU A 245 2.78 -8.66 -5.46
C GLU A 245 2.50 -9.30 -4.09
N ASN A 246 2.69 -8.54 -3.00
CA ASN A 246 2.41 -9.03 -1.65
C ASN A 246 0.91 -9.26 -1.42
N GLY A 247 0.04 -8.56 -2.15
CA GLY A 247 -1.41 -8.75 -2.06
C GLY A 247 -1.98 -9.85 -2.97
N LYS A 248 -1.16 -10.53 -3.79
CA LYS A 248 -1.66 -11.51 -4.78
C LYS A 248 -2.42 -12.68 -4.16
N ASP A 249 -2.04 -13.07 -2.94
CA ASP A 249 -2.66 -14.15 -2.18
C ASP A 249 -3.77 -13.63 -1.23
N GLY A 250 -4.14 -12.35 -1.37
CA GLY A 250 -5.07 -11.64 -0.51
C GLY A 250 -4.39 -10.85 0.60
N VAL A 251 -5.17 -9.99 1.26
CA VAL A 251 -4.73 -9.12 2.35
C VAL A 251 -5.77 -9.16 3.46
N ILE A 252 -5.31 -9.28 4.70
CA ILE A 252 -6.12 -9.15 5.91
C ILE A 252 -5.71 -7.83 6.57
N SER A 253 -6.58 -6.82 6.49
CA SER A 253 -6.38 -5.50 7.09
C SER A 253 -7.17 -5.40 8.38
N ILE A 254 -6.49 -5.13 9.49
CA ILE A 254 -7.06 -5.00 10.83
C ILE A 254 -7.03 -3.52 11.21
N THR A 255 -8.18 -3.00 11.62
CA THR A 255 -8.32 -1.64 12.15
C THR A 255 -8.62 -1.73 13.64
N THR A 256 -7.87 -1.00 14.47
CA THR A 256 -8.08 -0.97 15.92
C THR A 256 -9.09 0.10 16.34
N LYS A 257 -9.80 -0.07 17.46
CA LYS A 257 -10.71 0.92 18.05
C LYS A 257 -9.99 2.20 18.43
N LYS A 258 -8.72 2.11 18.80
CA LYS A 258 -7.88 3.28 19.04
C LYS A 258 -7.68 4.08 17.75
N PHE A 259 -7.47 3.40 16.63
CA PHE A 259 -7.36 4.01 15.32
C PHE A 259 -8.72 4.58 14.86
N GLU A 260 -9.82 3.83 15.04
CA GLU A 260 -11.18 4.27 14.70
C GLU A 260 -11.63 5.53 15.48
N LYS A 261 -11.37 5.56 16.79
CA LYS A 261 -11.72 6.70 17.66
C LYS A 261 -10.73 7.84 17.60
N SER A 262 -9.60 7.65 16.92
CA SER A 262 -8.74 8.77 16.58
C SER A 262 -9.53 9.72 15.67
N PRO A 263 -9.19 11.03 15.61
CA PRO A 263 -9.78 11.95 14.64
C PRO A 263 -9.62 11.54 13.16
N PHE A 264 -9.08 10.34 12.89
CA PHE A 264 -8.83 9.76 11.58
C PHE A 264 -9.74 8.55 11.27
N GLY A 265 -10.56 8.07 12.21
CA GLY A 265 -11.40 6.88 12.01
C GLY A 265 -12.91 7.11 11.97
N THR A 266 -13.37 8.37 12.00
CA THR A 266 -14.75 8.76 11.72
C THR A 266 -14.78 9.76 10.57
N TYR A 267 -14.79 9.26 9.32
CA TYR A 267 -15.30 10.04 8.19
C TYR A 267 -16.77 9.67 7.99
N GLU A 268 -17.64 10.14 8.89
CA GLU A 268 -19.05 10.30 8.53
C GLU A 268 -19.20 11.65 7.82
N GLY A 269 -19.64 11.60 6.57
CA GLY A 269 -19.74 12.73 5.65
C GLY A 269 -20.61 13.87 6.16
N LYS A 270 -20.01 14.80 6.90
CA LYS A 270 -20.61 16.10 7.16
C LYS A 270 -20.37 16.99 5.94
N LYS A 271 -21.43 17.18 5.16
CA LYS A 271 -21.55 18.24 4.15
C LYS A 271 -21.20 19.57 4.82
N ILE A 272 -20.11 20.20 4.40
CA ILE A 272 -19.85 21.60 4.71
C ILE A 272 -20.67 22.40 3.69
N THR A 273 -21.81 22.92 4.11
CA THR A 273 -22.45 24.04 3.42
C THR A 273 -21.57 25.27 3.65
N LEU A 274 -21.01 25.80 2.57
CA LEU A 274 -20.40 27.13 2.57
C LEU A 274 -21.57 28.12 2.46
N ASP A 275 -21.90 28.79 3.55
CA ASP A 275 -22.71 29.99 3.47
C ASP A 275 -21.84 31.08 2.82
N VAL A 276 -22.38 31.67 1.76
CA VAL A 276 -21.79 32.71 0.91
C VAL A 276 -21.76 34.05 1.62
#